data_AF-A0AAD5A4A5-F1
#
_entry.id   AF-A0AAD5A4A5-F1
#
_cell.length_a   1.000
_cell.length_b   1.000
_cell.length_c   1.000
_cell.angle_alpha   90.00
_cell.angle_beta   90.00
_cell.angle_gamma   90.00
#
_symmetry.space_group_name_H-M   'P 1'
#
loop_
_entity.id
_entity.type
_entity.pdbx_description
1 polymer ?
#
loop_
_entity_poly.entity_id
_entity_poly.type
_entity_poly.pdbx_seq_one_letter_code
_entity_poly.pdbx_strand_id
1 'polypeptide(L)'
;MEMVCFLPGRSLIPDTTASARISACLSDISLWMRAHQLKLNPSKTELLVIPATARNLGVTMDNELSFFPHVANVARSCRFLLYNIRRIRPFLSIQAAQVLVQSLVISRLDYCNSLLAGLPLNAIRPLQMIQNAAARLVFNQPKFSHTTPLLRSLHWLPVAARIRFKTLMLAYKAKNGPAPSYLSDLITSRTAPRCLRSSSIARLPFYPSTTENPRFITDPPPPEVLDKPSIYSIREILYSRCQGPTLKNLIDWEGYCPEEHSWVPRQDVLDLALLKEFHLNHPDRPAPSCSWRRG
;
A
#
# COMPACT_ATOMS: atom_id res chain seq x y z
N MET A 1 15.85 -24.61 -27.11
CA MET A 1 14.87 -23.59 -26.69
C MET A 1 15.69 -22.36 -26.35
N GLU A 2 15.87 -21.47 -27.32
CA GLU A 2 16.67 -20.25 -27.12
C GLU A 2 15.87 -19.26 -26.29
N MET A 3 16.38 -18.91 -25.11
CA MET A 3 15.83 -17.83 -24.30
C MET A 3 16.46 -16.52 -24.76
N VAL A 4 15.67 -15.70 -25.44
CA VAL A 4 16.05 -14.32 -25.76
C VAL A 4 15.46 -13.43 -24.67
N CYS A 5 16.30 -13.02 -23.71
CA CYS A 5 15.95 -12.04 -22.70
C CYS A 5 16.21 -10.63 -23.25
N PHE A 6 15.15 -9.85 -23.52
CA PHE A 6 15.27 -8.41 -23.77
C PHE A 6 14.91 -7.64 -22.50
N LEU A 7 15.89 -6.95 -21.92
CA LEU A 7 15.68 -5.90 -20.91
C LEU A 7 15.80 -4.53 -21.61
N PRO A 8 14.79 -3.63 -21.52
CA PRO A 8 14.97 -2.26 -21.95
C PRO A 8 15.61 -1.45 -20.80
N GLY A 9 16.86 -1.03 -21.02
CA GLY A 9 17.41 0.16 -20.36
C GLY A 9 18.01 -0.03 -18.97
N ARG A 10 19.08 -0.83 -18.85
CA ARG A 10 20.29 -0.54 -18.03
C ARG A 10 21.33 -1.64 -18.26
N SER A 11 22.52 -1.22 -18.72
CA SER A 11 23.79 -1.95 -18.80
C SER A 11 23.76 -3.45 -19.19
N LEU A 12 24.24 -3.70 -20.41
CA LEU A 12 24.51 -4.98 -21.05
C LEU A 12 25.47 -5.87 -20.25
N ILE A 13 24.95 -6.71 -19.35
CA ILE A 13 25.50 -8.05 -19.10
C ILE A 13 24.28 -8.96 -18.91
N PRO A 14 24.01 -9.94 -19.80
CA PRO A 14 23.03 -10.95 -19.48
C PRO A 14 23.55 -11.66 -18.23
N ASP A 15 22.77 -11.65 -17.13
CA ASP A 15 23.04 -12.51 -15.98
C ASP A 15 22.93 -13.97 -16.45
N THR A 16 24.03 -14.49 -17.01
CA THR A 16 24.16 -15.86 -17.51
C THR A 16 23.79 -16.84 -16.41
N THR A 17 24.07 -16.49 -15.16
CA THR A 17 23.65 -17.19 -13.95
C THR A 17 22.12 -17.26 -13.79
N ALA A 18 21.38 -16.17 -14.02
CA ALA A 18 19.93 -16.17 -13.90
C ALA A 18 19.26 -16.99 -15.01
N SER A 19 19.73 -16.81 -16.25
CA SER A 19 19.25 -17.59 -17.41
C SER A 19 19.54 -19.10 -17.26
N ALA A 20 20.73 -19.45 -16.76
CA ALA A 20 21.09 -20.84 -16.48
C ALA A 20 20.21 -21.44 -15.38
N ARG A 21 19.95 -20.71 -14.29
CA ARG A 21 19.06 -21.16 -13.20
C ARG A 21 17.63 -21.39 -13.67
N ILE A 22 17.10 -20.49 -14.48
CA ILE A 22 15.75 -20.63 -15.07
C ILE A 22 15.71 -21.82 -16.01
N SER A 23 16.73 -22.00 -16.85
CA SER A 23 16.83 -23.15 -17.77
C SER A 23 16.85 -24.48 -17.01
N ALA A 24 17.66 -24.59 -15.95
CA ALA A 24 17.74 -25.77 -15.12
C ALA A 24 16.39 -26.09 -14.46
N CYS A 25 15.75 -25.08 -13.85
CA CYS A 25 14.44 -25.22 -13.24
C CYS A 25 13.36 -25.69 -14.23
N LEU A 26 13.33 -25.12 -15.45
CA LEU A 26 12.38 -25.54 -16.49
C LEU A 26 12.63 -27.00 -16.94
N SER A 27 13.90 -27.42 -16.99
CA SER A 27 14.25 -28.81 -17.27
C SER A 27 13.74 -29.75 -16.18
N ASP A 28 13.93 -29.39 -14.91
CA ASP A 28 13.48 -30.19 -13.76
C ASP A 28 11.95 -30.32 -13.74
N ILE A 29 11.22 -29.22 -13.96
CA ILE A 29 9.76 -29.21 -14.07
C ILE A 29 9.30 -30.10 -15.23
N SER A 30 9.94 -29.99 -16.39
CA SER A 30 9.61 -30.81 -17.57
C SER A 30 9.83 -32.30 -17.30
N LEU A 31 10.91 -32.66 -16.62
CA LEU A 31 11.23 -34.05 -16.26
C LEU A 31 10.23 -34.59 -15.24
N TRP A 32 9.89 -33.82 -14.21
CA TRP A 32 8.85 -34.18 -13.24
C TRP A 32 7.49 -34.36 -13.93
N MET A 33 7.09 -33.46 -14.83
CA MET A 33 5.82 -33.58 -15.56
C MET A 33 5.78 -34.84 -16.41
N ARG A 34 6.87 -35.17 -17.13
CA ARG A 34 6.95 -36.41 -17.92
C ARG A 34 6.84 -37.66 -17.06
N ALA A 35 7.50 -37.68 -15.90
CA ALA A 35 7.39 -38.79 -14.95
C ALA A 35 5.96 -38.99 -14.43
N HIS A 36 5.15 -37.92 -14.38
CA HIS A 36 3.74 -37.95 -13.99
C HIS A 36 2.77 -37.97 -15.18
N GLN A 37 3.23 -38.36 -16.37
CA GLN A 37 2.43 -38.48 -17.60
C GLN A 37 1.78 -37.17 -18.06
N LEU A 38 2.35 -36.02 -17.70
CA LEU A 38 1.95 -34.70 -18.14
C LEU A 38 2.92 -34.16 -19.19
N LYS A 39 2.39 -33.40 -20.16
CA LYS A 39 3.18 -32.73 -21.21
C LYS A 39 3.07 -31.21 -21.05
N LEU A 40 4.21 -30.56 -20.84
CA LEU A 40 4.31 -29.10 -20.87
C LEU A 40 3.95 -28.60 -22.28
N ASN A 41 3.12 -27.56 -22.36
CA ASN A 41 2.71 -26.99 -23.65
C ASN A 41 3.59 -25.78 -24.00
N PRO A 42 4.61 -25.93 -24.85
CA PRO A 42 5.56 -24.84 -25.13
C PRO A 42 4.91 -23.64 -25.81
N SER A 43 3.73 -23.78 -26.46
CA SER A 43 3.03 -22.65 -27.07
C SER A 43 2.17 -21.84 -26.09
N LYS A 44 1.95 -22.35 -24.87
CA LYS A 44 1.21 -21.66 -23.81
C LYS A 44 2.05 -21.42 -22.55
N THR A 45 3.19 -22.09 -22.42
CA THR A 45 4.11 -21.91 -21.29
C THR A 45 5.05 -20.75 -21.60
N GLU A 46 4.71 -19.58 -21.08
CA GLU A 46 5.55 -18.39 -21.15
C GLU A 46 6.19 -18.14 -19.79
N LEU A 47 7.49 -17.84 -19.79
CA LEU A 47 8.16 -17.33 -18.61
C LEU A 47 7.72 -15.90 -18.38
N LEU A 48 7.00 -15.66 -17.29
CA LEU A 48 6.53 -14.33 -16.92
C LEU A 48 7.68 -13.54 -16.25
N VAL A 49 8.57 -13.01 -17.08
CA VAL A 49 9.44 -11.90 -16.66
C VAL A 49 8.53 -10.67 -16.64
N ILE A 50 8.51 -9.90 -15.55
CA ILE A 50 7.71 -8.67 -15.45
C ILE A 50 8.64 -7.48 -15.71
N PRO A 51 8.94 -7.11 -16.98
CA PRO A 51 9.78 -5.95 -17.26
C PRO A 51 9.03 -4.62 -17.04
N ALA A 52 7.70 -4.65 -17.09
CA ALA A 52 6.84 -3.49 -16.81
C ALA A 52 5.46 -3.93 -16.29
N THR A 53 4.69 -4.70 -17.06
CA THR A 53 3.43 -5.30 -16.58
C THR A 53 3.18 -6.67 -17.19
N ALA A 54 2.46 -7.52 -16.48
CA ALA A 54 2.07 -8.84 -16.94
C ALA A 54 0.67 -9.21 -16.40
N ARG A 55 -0.10 -9.97 -17.18
CA ARG A 55 -1.47 -10.35 -16.82
C ARG A 55 -1.57 -11.85 -16.51
N ASN A 56 -1.97 -12.18 -15.29
CA ASN A 56 -2.21 -13.56 -14.88
C ASN A 56 -3.59 -13.71 -14.25
N LEU A 57 -4.38 -14.70 -14.67
CA LEU A 57 -5.74 -14.96 -14.20
C LEU A 57 -6.63 -13.70 -14.12
N GLY A 58 -6.48 -12.81 -15.10
CA GLY A 58 -7.23 -11.55 -15.16
C GLY A 58 -6.69 -10.41 -14.31
N VAL A 59 -5.70 -10.63 -13.45
CA VAL A 59 -5.00 -9.61 -12.65
C VAL A 59 -3.79 -9.07 -13.41
N THR A 60 -3.60 -7.76 -13.42
CA THR A 60 -2.43 -7.11 -14.04
C THR A 60 -1.43 -6.73 -12.95
N MET A 61 -0.25 -7.33 -12.97
CA MET A 61 0.84 -7.06 -12.04
C MET A 61 1.88 -6.20 -12.74
N ASP A 62 2.37 -5.17 -12.07
CA ASP A 62 3.53 -4.37 -12.45
C ASP A 62 4.79 -4.85 -11.73
N ASN A 63 5.95 -4.40 -12.19
CA ASN A 63 7.25 -4.79 -11.63
C ASN A 63 7.45 -4.32 -10.18
N GLU A 64 6.79 -3.26 -9.73
CA GLU A 64 6.78 -2.84 -8.32
C GLU A 64 5.65 -3.46 -7.48
N LEU A 65 4.81 -4.34 -8.07
CA LEU A 65 3.63 -4.91 -7.41
C LEU A 65 2.71 -3.84 -6.78
N SER A 66 2.63 -2.66 -7.38
CA SER A 66 1.76 -1.57 -6.92
C SER A 66 0.28 -1.79 -7.27
N PHE A 67 0.01 -2.61 -8.29
CA PHE A 67 -1.30 -2.91 -8.86
C PHE A 67 -2.09 -1.69 -9.36
N PHE A 68 -1.46 -0.51 -9.53
CA PHE A 68 -2.14 0.69 -10.06
C PHE A 68 -2.82 0.44 -11.41
N PRO A 69 -2.17 -0.21 -12.41
CA PRO A 69 -2.81 -0.49 -13.69
C PRO A 69 -4.03 -1.41 -13.55
N HIS A 70 -3.95 -2.41 -12.66
CA HIS A 70 -5.07 -3.31 -12.40
C HIS A 70 -6.26 -2.59 -11.76
N VAL A 71 -6.01 -1.83 -10.69
CA VAL A 71 -7.05 -1.04 -10.01
C VAL A 71 -7.70 -0.06 -10.99
N ALA A 72 -6.91 0.62 -11.83
CA ALA A 72 -7.44 1.53 -12.84
C ALA A 72 -8.35 0.82 -13.86
N ASN A 73 -7.96 -0.38 -14.31
CA ASN A 73 -8.74 -1.19 -15.25
C ASN A 73 -10.05 -1.69 -14.63
N VAL A 74 -10.01 -2.25 -13.41
CA VAL A 74 -11.21 -2.67 -12.66
C VAL A 74 -12.12 -1.47 -12.46
N ALA A 75 -11.55 -0.32 -12.09
CA ALA A 75 -12.30 0.89 -11.83
C ALA A 75 -12.99 1.41 -13.10
N ARG A 76 -12.31 1.38 -14.26
CA ARG A 76 -12.88 1.76 -15.56
C ARG A 76 -14.05 0.85 -15.93
N SER A 77 -13.87 -0.46 -15.81
CA SER A 77 -14.93 -1.45 -16.08
C SER A 77 -16.16 -1.24 -15.20
N CYS A 78 -15.96 -1.03 -13.89
CA CYS A 78 -17.06 -0.79 -12.96
C CYS A 78 -17.78 0.54 -13.22
N ARG A 79 -17.06 1.61 -13.59
CA ARG A 79 -17.69 2.89 -13.98
C ARG A 79 -18.60 2.73 -15.19
N PHE A 80 -18.16 1.99 -16.20
CA PHE A 80 -18.98 1.68 -17.38
C PHE A 80 -20.26 0.93 -17.01
N LEU A 81 -20.16 -0.08 -16.14
CA LEU A 81 -21.33 -0.81 -15.64
C LEU A 81 -22.28 0.10 -14.88
N LEU A 82 -21.77 0.89 -13.92
CA LEU A 82 -22.60 1.84 -13.16
C LEU A 82 -23.31 2.84 -14.08
N TYR A 83 -22.65 3.31 -15.13
CA TYR A 83 -23.28 4.17 -16.13
C TYR A 83 -24.47 3.49 -16.81
N ASN A 84 -24.30 2.24 -17.27
CA ASN A 84 -25.39 1.48 -17.90
C ASN A 84 -26.54 1.22 -16.93
N ILE A 85 -26.24 0.84 -15.69
CA ILE A 85 -27.26 0.59 -14.66
C ILE A 85 -28.03 1.88 -14.35
N ARG A 86 -27.33 3.02 -14.31
CA ARG A 86 -27.95 4.32 -14.01
C ARG A 86 -29.02 4.70 -15.04
N ARG A 87 -28.86 4.29 -16.31
CA ARG A 87 -29.86 4.54 -17.37
C ARG A 87 -31.17 3.78 -17.13
N ILE A 88 -31.08 2.54 -16.65
CA ILE A 88 -32.26 1.71 -16.36
C ILE A 88 -32.77 1.89 -14.93
N ARG A 89 -32.04 2.60 -14.07
CA ARG A 89 -32.36 2.78 -12.65
C ARG A 89 -33.79 3.25 -12.37
N PRO A 90 -34.43 4.15 -13.14
CA PRO A 90 -35.81 4.58 -12.90
C PRO A 90 -36.84 3.45 -12.95
N PHE A 91 -36.53 2.36 -13.66
CA PHE A 91 -37.41 1.22 -13.85
C PHE A 91 -37.13 0.05 -12.89
N LEU A 92 -36.19 0.23 -11.96
CA LEU A 92 -35.76 -0.82 -11.03
C LEU A 92 -36.22 -0.52 -9.61
N SER A 93 -36.69 -1.56 -8.91
CA SER A 93 -36.82 -1.52 -7.44
C SER A 93 -35.44 -1.43 -6.78
N ILE A 94 -35.40 -1.01 -5.51
CA ILE A 94 -34.15 -0.92 -4.74
C ILE A 94 -33.48 -2.30 -4.65
N GLN A 95 -34.28 -3.35 -4.41
CA GLN A 95 -33.82 -4.73 -4.29
C GLN A 95 -33.23 -5.24 -5.60
N ALA A 96 -33.91 -5.01 -6.73
CA ALA A 96 -33.41 -5.39 -8.05
C ALA A 96 -32.11 -4.64 -8.39
N ALA A 97 -32.04 -3.34 -8.11
CA ALA A 97 -30.82 -2.55 -8.29
C ALA A 97 -29.68 -3.06 -7.40
N GLN A 98 -29.96 -3.44 -6.14
CA GLN A 98 -28.97 -4.01 -5.23
C GLN A 98 -28.39 -5.32 -5.77
N VAL A 99 -29.24 -6.26 -6.21
CA VAL A 99 -28.80 -7.54 -6.78
C VAL A 99 -27.93 -7.31 -8.02
N LEU A 100 -28.35 -6.41 -8.90
CA LEU A 100 -27.65 -6.12 -10.14
C LEU A 100 -26.28 -5.45 -9.89
N VAL A 101 -26.23 -4.50 -8.95
CA VAL A 101 -24.97 -3.87 -8.53
C VAL A 101 -24.06 -4.87 -7.83
N GLN A 102 -24.60 -5.75 -6.99
CA GLN A 102 -23.83 -6.78 -6.30
C GLN A 102 -23.20 -7.78 -7.29
N SER A 103 -23.99 -8.25 -8.28
CA SER A 103 -23.56 -9.25 -9.25
C SER A 103 -22.59 -8.72 -10.30
N LEU A 104 -22.71 -7.44 -10.70
CA LEU A 104 -21.88 -6.86 -11.77
C LEU A 104 -20.71 -6.01 -11.25
N VAL A 105 -20.91 -5.23 -10.19
CA VAL A 105 -19.92 -4.26 -9.72
C VAL A 105 -19.19 -4.80 -8.50
N ILE A 106 -19.90 -5.19 -7.46
CA ILE A 106 -19.28 -5.63 -6.20
C ILE A 106 -18.48 -6.93 -6.41
N SER A 107 -19.00 -7.87 -7.19
CA SER A 107 -18.27 -9.10 -7.58
C SER A 107 -16.91 -8.81 -8.23
N ARG A 108 -16.81 -7.76 -9.06
CA ARG A 108 -15.55 -7.32 -9.68
C ARG A 108 -14.61 -6.64 -8.69
N LEU A 109 -15.15 -5.91 -7.71
CA LEU A 109 -14.36 -5.33 -6.62
C LEU A 109 -13.84 -6.41 -5.65
N ASP A 110 -14.56 -7.52 -5.50
CA ASP A 110 -14.21 -8.62 -4.61
C ASP A 110 -13.30 -9.67 -5.28
N TYR A 111 -13.20 -9.66 -6.61
CA TYR A 111 -12.29 -10.54 -7.35
C TYR A 111 -10.83 -10.22 -7.04
N CYS A 112 -10.09 -11.21 -6.51
CA CYS A 112 -8.67 -11.09 -6.16
C CYS A 112 -8.30 -9.90 -5.24
N ASN A 113 -9.27 -9.35 -4.49
CA ASN A 113 -9.03 -8.18 -3.65
C ASN A 113 -8.06 -8.43 -2.49
N SER A 114 -7.84 -9.70 -2.10
CA SER A 114 -6.82 -10.08 -1.12
C SER A 114 -5.40 -9.75 -1.56
N LEU A 115 -5.13 -9.66 -2.87
CA LEU A 115 -3.82 -9.26 -3.42
C LEU A 115 -3.52 -7.78 -3.15
N LEU A 116 -4.55 -6.97 -2.90
CA LEU A 116 -4.41 -5.55 -2.61
C LEU A 116 -4.11 -5.28 -1.12
N ALA A 117 -3.89 -6.33 -0.33
CA ALA A 117 -3.52 -6.20 1.08
C ALA A 117 -2.13 -5.58 1.21
N GLY A 118 -1.98 -4.63 2.15
CA GLY A 118 -0.72 -3.91 2.36
C GLY A 118 -0.50 -2.72 1.44
N LEU A 119 -1.31 -2.53 0.39
CA LEU A 119 -1.22 -1.35 -0.46
C LEU A 119 -1.66 -0.07 0.28
N PRO A 120 -1.07 1.09 -0.07
CA PRO A 120 -1.46 2.36 0.53
C PRO A 120 -2.90 2.74 0.17
N LEU A 121 -3.57 3.48 1.06
CA LEU A 121 -5.00 3.79 0.92
C LEU A 121 -5.32 4.60 -0.35
N ASN A 122 -4.37 5.41 -0.84
CA ASN A 122 -4.49 6.15 -2.09
C ASN A 122 -4.63 5.21 -3.31
N ALA A 123 -3.95 4.05 -3.31
CA ALA A 123 -4.01 3.08 -4.39
C ALA A 123 -5.39 2.42 -4.49
N ILE A 124 -6.02 2.11 -3.36
CA ILE A 124 -7.36 1.49 -3.33
C ILE A 124 -8.52 2.51 -3.35
N ARG A 125 -8.23 3.81 -3.17
CA ARG A 125 -9.24 4.90 -3.17
C ARG A 125 -10.20 4.87 -4.36
N PRO A 126 -9.77 4.61 -5.62
CA PRO A 126 -10.69 4.52 -6.75
C PRO A 126 -11.78 3.46 -6.58
N LEU A 127 -11.45 2.32 -5.95
CA LEU A 127 -12.40 1.24 -5.68
C LEU A 127 -13.43 1.69 -4.63
N GLN A 128 -13.00 2.39 -3.59
CA GLN A 128 -13.92 2.95 -2.58
C GLN A 128 -14.88 3.97 -3.20
N MET A 129 -14.40 4.82 -4.11
CA MET A 129 -15.24 5.77 -4.82
C MET A 129 -16.32 5.08 -5.66
N ILE A 130 -15.98 3.94 -6.28
CA ILE A 130 -16.93 3.12 -7.05
C ILE A 130 -17.96 2.47 -6.14
N GLN A 131 -17.53 1.90 -5.00
CA GLN A 131 -18.47 1.36 -4.01
C GLN A 131 -19.44 2.43 -3.51
N ASN A 132 -18.94 3.65 -3.27
CA ASN A 132 -19.78 4.76 -2.83
C ASN A 132 -20.77 5.18 -3.92
N ALA A 133 -20.34 5.24 -5.18
CA ALA A 133 -21.23 5.52 -6.31
C ALA A 133 -22.29 4.42 -6.49
N ALA A 134 -21.89 3.16 -6.31
CA ALA A 134 -22.77 2.00 -6.35
C ALA A 134 -23.87 2.06 -5.28
N ALA A 135 -23.51 2.35 -4.01
CA ALA A 135 -24.47 2.48 -2.93
C ALA A 135 -25.48 3.61 -3.18
N ARG A 136 -25.00 4.77 -3.67
CA ARG A 136 -25.89 5.88 -4.07
C ARG A 136 -26.81 5.49 -5.22
N LEU A 137 -26.32 4.74 -6.19
CA LEU A 137 -27.12 4.25 -7.32
C LEU A 137 -28.25 3.35 -6.82
N VAL A 138 -27.98 2.43 -5.89
CA VAL A 138 -29.00 1.52 -5.33
C VAL A 138 -30.15 2.29 -4.70
N PHE A 139 -29.88 3.31 -3.90
CA PHE A 139 -30.91 4.16 -3.27
C PHE A 139 -31.36 5.36 -4.11
N ASN A 140 -30.91 5.46 -5.37
CA ASN A 140 -31.16 6.60 -6.25
C ASN A 140 -30.83 7.98 -5.65
N GLN A 141 -29.74 8.05 -4.88
CA GLN A 141 -29.30 9.26 -4.20
C GLN A 141 -28.42 10.14 -5.10
N PRO A 142 -28.40 11.47 -4.89
CA PRO A 142 -27.55 12.38 -5.65
C PRO A 142 -26.05 12.16 -5.36
N LYS A 143 -25.19 12.62 -6.28
CA LYS A 143 -23.73 12.37 -6.28
C LYS A 143 -23.03 12.72 -4.96
N PHE A 144 -23.46 13.77 -4.30
CA PHE A 144 -22.82 14.32 -3.09
C PHE A 144 -23.48 13.84 -1.78
N SER A 145 -24.48 12.96 -1.85
CA SER A 145 -25.10 12.39 -0.65
C SER A 145 -24.10 11.62 0.22
N HIS A 146 -24.32 11.66 1.54
CA HIS A 146 -23.54 10.89 2.50
C HIS A 146 -23.69 9.38 2.25
N THR A 147 -22.58 8.69 2.01
CA THR A 147 -22.59 7.26 1.66
C THR A 147 -22.57 6.35 2.90
N THR A 148 -21.99 6.78 4.01
CA THR A 148 -21.89 5.99 5.25
C THR A 148 -23.23 5.39 5.71
N PRO A 149 -24.36 6.13 5.78
CA PRO A 149 -25.64 5.52 6.15
C PRO A 149 -26.10 4.49 5.11
N LEU A 150 -25.90 4.75 3.81
CA LEU A 150 -26.27 3.84 2.73
C LEU A 150 -25.52 2.51 2.80
N LEU A 151 -24.20 2.56 3.08
CA LEU A 151 -23.39 1.36 3.26
C LEU A 151 -23.86 0.53 4.46
N ARG A 152 -24.27 1.19 5.55
CA ARG A 152 -24.83 0.49 6.72
C ARG A 152 -26.16 -0.19 6.39
N SER A 153 -27.07 0.51 5.71
CA SER A 153 -28.35 -0.07 5.26
C SER A 153 -28.18 -1.26 4.30
N LEU A 154 -27.11 -1.27 3.49
CA LEU A 154 -26.79 -2.39 2.59
C LEU A 154 -25.96 -3.49 3.25
N HIS A 155 -25.53 -3.31 4.51
CA HIS A 155 -24.55 -4.16 5.18
C HIS A 155 -23.24 -4.30 4.38
N TRP A 156 -22.81 -3.25 3.71
CA TRP A 156 -21.58 -3.23 2.93
C TRP A 156 -20.41 -2.69 3.73
N LEU A 157 -19.40 -3.53 3.94
CA LEU A 157 -18.09 -3.11 4.46
C LEU A 157 -17.37 -2.18 3.46
N PRO A 158 -16.69 -1.12 3.91
CA PRO A 158 -15.76 -0.35 3.07
C PRO A 158 -14.71 -1.24 2.40
N VAL A 159 -14.21 -0.84 1.24
CA VAL A 159 -13.27 -1.65 0.43
C VAL A 159 -12.03 -2.06 1.22
N ALA A 160 -11.42 -1.15 1.97
CA ALA A 160 -10.26 -1.47 2.81
C ALA A 160 -10.58 -2.55 3.86
N ALA A 161 -11.77 -2.49 4.47
CA ALA A 161 -12.22 -3.50 5.43
C ALA A 161 -12.52 -4.84 4.74
N ARG A 162 -13.05 -4.84 3.51
CA ARG A 162 -13.27 -6.05 2.71
C ARG A 162 -11.97 -6.77 2.37
N ILE A 163 -10.95 -6.02 1.94
CA ILE A 163 -9.61 -6.57 1.65
C ILE A 163 -9.06 -7.23 2.91
N ARG A 164 -9.06 -6.51 4.04
CA ARG A 164 -8.61 -7.06 5.34
C ARG A 164 -9.39 -8.31 5.73
N PHE A 165 -10.70 -8.29 5.64
CA PHE A 165 -11.55 -9.44 5.95
C PHE A 165 -11.22 -10.65 5.08
N LYS A 166 -11.04 -10.46 3.76
CA LYS A 166 -10.71 -11.54 2.83
C LYS A 166 -9.34 -12.14 3.15
N THR A 167 -8.33 -11.30 3.40
CA THR A 167 -6.99 -11.74 3.77
C THR A 167 -7.00 -12.51 5.08
N LEU A 168 -7.72 -12.02 6.11
CA LEU A 168 -7.86 -12.72 7.39
C LEU A 168 -8.60 -14.05 7.24
N MET A 169 -9.62 -14.13 6.39
CA MET A 169 -10.30 -15.38 6.08
C MET A 169 -9.41 -16.40 5.39
N LEU A 170 -8.55 -15.96 4.46
CA LEU A 170 -7.55 -16.83 3.82
C LEU A 170 -6.53 -17.34 4.86
N ALA A 171 -6.00 -16.46 5.71
CA ALA A 171 -5.08 -16.84 6.77
C ALA A 171 -5.70 -17.81 7.79
N TYR A 172 -6.95 -17.56 8.19
CA TYR A 172 -7.68 -18.46 9.08
C TYR A 172 -7.88 -19.84 8.48
N LYS A 173 -8.26 -19.91 7.19
CA LYS A 173 -8.41 -21.19 6.47
C LYS A 173 -7.08 -21.90 6.27
N ALA A 174 -5.99 -21.16 6.06
CA ALA A 174 -4.67 -21.74 5.94
C ALA A 174 -4.15 -22.32 7.26
N LYS A 175 -4.52 -21.72 8.39
CA LYS A 175 -4.14 -22.20 9.72
C LYS A 175 -5.02 -23.34 10.26
N ASN A 176 -6.35 -23.24 10.08
CA ASN A 176 -7.31 -24.14 10.73
C ASN A 176 -8.11 -25.01 9.74
N GLY A 177 -8.00 -24.75 8.44
CA GLY A 177 -8.73 -25.46 7.40
C GLY A 177 -7.84 -26.45 6.62
N PRO A 178 -8.39 -27.12 5.58
CA PRO A 178 -7.68 -28.12 4.77
C PRO A 178 -6.76 -27.45 3.73
N ALA A 179 -6.00 -26.43 4.14
CA ALA A 179 -5.03 -25.85 3.23
C ALA A 179 -3.87 -26.83 2.99
N PRO A 180 -3.25 -26.79 1.80
CA PRO A 180 -2.03 -27.54 1.54
C PRO A 180 -0.97 -27.26 2.61
N SER A 181 -0.20 -28.29 2.99
CA SER A 181 0.83 -28.20 4.04
C SER A 181 1.80 -27.04 3.79
N TYR A 182 2.23 -26.86 2.54
CA TYR A 182 3.14 -25.76 2.18
C TYR A 182 2.59 -24.36 2.50
N LEU A 183 1.27 -24.17 2.61
CA LEU A 183 0.67 -22.90 3.03
C LEU A 183 0.48 -22.83 4.54
N SER A 184 0.07 -23.92 5.19
CA SER A 184 -0.08 -23.96 6.65
C SER A 184 1.27 -23.75 7.34
N ASP A 185 2.34 -24.33 6.79
CA ASP A 185 3.69 -24.29 7.34
C ASP A 185 4.29 -22.88 7.27
N LEU A 186 3.87 -22.07 6.29
CA LEU A 186 4.24 -20.65 6.19
C LEU A 186 3.59 -19.78 7.28
N ILE A 187 2.50 -20.25 7.90
CA ILE A 187 1.77 -19.52 8.93
C ILE A 187 2.22 -20.02 10.31
N THR A 188 3.29 -19.40 10.82
CA THR A 188 3.75 -19.69 12.19
C THR A 188 2.77 -19.11 13.21
N SER A 189 2.47 -19.86 14.26
CA SER A 189 1.70 -19.32 15.39
C SER A 189 2.60 -18.49 16.30
N ARG A 190 2.10 -17.35 16.79
CA ARG A 190 2.86 -16.57 17.78
C ARG A 190 2.95 -17.35 19.09
N THR A 191 4.13 -17.87 19.42
CA THR A 191 4.46 -18.42 20.74
C THR A 191 5.05 -17.30 21.60
N ALA A 192 4.33 -16.86 22.62
CA ALA A 192 4.89 -15.95 23.60
C ALA A 192 5.78 -16.74 24.58
N PRO A 193 6.96 -16.25 24.97
CA PRO A 193 7.85 -16.93 25.92
C PRO A 193 7.26 -17.01 27.33
N ARG A 194 6.16 -16.28 27.60
CA ARG A 194 5.48 -16.17 28.88
C ARG A 194 3.97 -16.29 28.67
N CYS A 195 3.25 -16.89 29.61
CA CYS A 195 1.79 -17.00 29.54
C CYS A 195 1.15 -15.63 29.82
N LEU A 196 0.72 -14.94 28.76
CA LEU A 196 0.07 -13.64 28.82
C LEU A 196 -1.45 -13.83 28.78
N ARG A 197 -2.22 -12.84 29.29
CA ARG A 197 -3.69 -12.81 29.11
C ARG A 197 -4.11 -12.82 27.63
N SER A 198 -3.21 -12.41 26.73
CA SER A 198 -3.38 -12.44 25.28
C SER A 198 -2.95 -13.75 24.61
N SER A 199 -2.42 -14.72 25.36
CA SER A 199 -1.98 -16.03 24.84
C SER A 199 -3.13 -16.91 24.36
N SER A 200 -4.35 -16.71 24.88
CA SER A 200 -5.57 -17.37 24.41
C SER A 200 -6.09 -16.81 23.08
N ILE A 201 -5.56 -15.67 22.63
CA ILE A 201 -5.94 -15.05 21.35
C ILE A 201 -5.01 -15.60 20.26
N ALA A 202 -5.58 -16.19 19.21
CA ALA A 202 -4.85 -16.70 18.06
C ALA A 202 -4.21 -15.55 17.24
N ARG A 203 -3.07 -15.03 17.71
CA ARG A 203 -2.30 -13.98 17.05
C ARG A 203 -1.28 -14.59 16.09
N LEU A 204 -1.16 -13.99 14.92
CA LEU A 204 -0.02 -14.23 14.03
C LEU A 204 1.19 -13.44 14.54
N PRO A 205 2.41 -13.96 14.36
CA PRO A 205 3.64 -13.23 14.65
C PRO A 205 3.67 -11.96 13.79
N PHE A 206 4.11 -10.87 14.41
CA PHE A 206 4.38 -9.64 13.69
C PHE A 206 5.77 -9.78 13.08
N TYR A 207 5.84 -9.92 11.75
CA TYR A 207 7.09 -9.73 11.03
C TYR A 207 7.13 -8.26 10.62
N PRO A 208 8.08 -7.46 11.13
CA PRO A 208 8.29 -6.12 10.59
C PRO A 208 8.57 -6.28 9.09
N SER A 209 7.81 -5.56 8.26
CA SER A 209 7.95 -5.61 6.81
C SER A 209 9.40 -5.27 6.43
N THR A 210 10.09 -6.15 5.71
CA THR A 210 11.47 -5.99 5.24
C THR A 210 11.64 -4.89 4.17
N THR A 211 10.73 -3.92 4.11
CA THR A 211 10.83 -2.71 3.28
C THR A 211 11.31 -1.48 4.06
N GLU A 212 11.76 -1.68 5.30
CA GLU A 212 12.49 -0.68 6.06
C GLU A 212 13.90 -1.21 6.30
N ASN A 213 14.88 -0.56 5.67
CA ASN A 213 16.30 -0.78 5.92
C ASN A 213 16.56 -0.80 7.43
N PRO A 214 17.24 -1.82 7.99
CA PRO A 214 17.54 -1.91 9.43
C PRO A 214 18.73 -1.01 9.79
N ARG A 215 18.60 0.28 9.53
CA ARG A 215 19.48 1.31 10.09
C ARG A 215 18.61 2.26 10.88
N PHE A 216 18.56 1.99 12.18
CA PHE A 216 18.15 2.89 13.26
C PHE A 216 16.67 3.31 13.28
N ILE A 217 15.81 2.41 13.73
CA ILE A 217 14.70 2.81 14.62
C ILE A 217 15.15 2.41 16.02
N THR A 218 15.96 3.26 16.64
CA THR A 218 15.92 3.35 18.10
C THR A 218 14.61 4.04 18.43
N ASP A 219 13.81 3.49 19.34
CA ASP A 219 12.68 4.25 19.90
C ASP A 219 13.18 5.67 20.24
N PRO A 220 12.47 6.75 19.83
CA PRO A 220 12.94 8.09 20.10
C PRO A 220 13.20 8.25 21.59
N PRO A 221 14.33 8.86 21.99
CA PRO A 221 14.66 9.02 23.39
C PRO A 221 13.49 9.73 24.09
N PRO A 222 13.04 9.21 25.25
CA PRO A 222 12.04 9.89 26.05
C PRO A 222 12.49 11.33 26.33
N PRO A 223 11.59 12.33 26.27
CA PRO A 223 11.96 13.71 26.57
C PRO A 223 12.54 13.78 27.99
N GLU A 224 13.77 14.29 28.12
CA GLU A 224 14.36 14.56 29.44
C GLU A 224 13.52 15.63 30.14
N VAL A 225 12.93 15.26 31.27
CA VAL A 225 12.15 16.18 32.09
C VAL A 225 13.11 16.92 33.02
N LEU A 226 13.62 18.07 32.58
CA LEU A 226 14.10 19.11 33.49
C LEU A 226 13.13 20.29 33.41
N ASP A 227 12.37 20.48 34.50
CA ASP A 227 11.55 21.66 34.83
C ASP A 227 11.06 22.53 33.65
N LYS A 228 10.10 21.97 32.87
CA LYS A 228 9.03 22.63 32.10
C LYS A 228 9.52 23.66 31.05
N PRO A 229 9.88 23.26 29.80
CA PRO A 229 9.13 22.33 28.91
C PRO A 229 9.98 21.16 28.36
N SER A 230 9.36 20.20 27.67
CA SER A 230 10.07 19.10 26.97
C SER A 230 11.00 19.67 25.89
N ILE A 231 12.31 19.53 26.09
CA ILE A 231 13.34 19.90 25.09
C ILE A 231 13.65 18.67 24.25
N TYR A 232 13.70 18.84 22.92
CA TYR A 232 14.03 17.79 21.96
C TYR A 232 15.34 18.15 21.26
N SER A 233 16.23 17.17 21.06
CA SER A 233 17.48 17.37 20.32
C SER A 233 17.21 17.57 18.84
N ILE A 234 17.92 18.52 18.24
CA ILE A 234 17.81 18.86 16.82
C ILE A 234 18.94 18.18 16.08
N ARG A 235 18.62 17.39 15.06
CA ARG A 235 19.62 16.80 14.17
C ARG A 235 20.11 17.83 13.17
N GLU A 236 19.18 18.43 12.44
CA GLU A 236 19.47 19.45 11.44
C GLU A 236 18.28 20.39 11.21
N ILE A 237 18.56 21.57 10.67
CA ILE A 237 17.53 22.48 10.16
C ILE A 237 17.46 22.27 8.65
N LEU A 238 16.30 21.85 8.18
CA LEU A 238 16.10 21.52 6.77
C LEU A 238 15.70 22.74 5.94
N TYR A 239 14.98 23.67 6.57
CA TYR A 239 14.38 24.78 5.84
C TYR A 239 14.05 25.97 6.75
N SER A 240 14.08 27.18 6.19
CA SER A 240 13.58 28.39 6.85
C SER A 240 12.56 29.10 5.94
N ARG A 241 11.45 29.57 6.53
CA ARG A 241 10.47 30.40 5.83
C ARG A 241 9.85 31.46 6.73
N CYS A 242 9.47 32.59 6.14
CA CYS A 242 8.62 33.56 6.80
C CYS A 242 7.14 33.17 6.65
N GLN A 243 6.43 33.05 7.76
CA GLN A 243 4.98 32.95 7.80
C GLN A 243 4.45 34.22 8.47
N GLY A 244 4.12 35.23 7.66
CA GLY A 244 3.80 36.58 8.16
C GLY A 244 5.00 37.26 8.83
N PRO A 245 4.85 37.86 10.02
CA PRO A 245 5.97 38.51 10.72
C PRO A 245 6.92 37.51 11.41
N THR A 246 6.57 36.21 11.42
CA THR A 246 7.31 35.19 12.16
C THR A 246 8.17 34.33 11.25
N LEU A 247 9.45 34.20 11.62
CA LEU A 247 10.39 33.26 11.00
C LEU A 247 10.18 31.87 11.63
N LYS A 248 10.00 30.84 10.80
CA LYS A 248 9.89 29.45 11.23
C LYS A 248 10.91 28.58 10.53
N ASN A 249 11.48 27.65 11.28
CA ASN A 249 12.42 26.66 10.78
C ASN A 249 11.76 25.29 10.77
N LEU A 250 11.99 24.52 9.71
CA LEU A 250 11.64 23.12 9.63
C LEU A 250 12.78 22.32 10.25
N ILE A 251 12.48 21.61 11.32
CA ILE A 251 13.47 20.89 12.12
C ILE A 251 13.39 19.40 11.79
N ASP A 252 14.55 18.80 11.53
CA ASP A 252 14.76 17.36 11.68
C ASP A 252 15.20 17.08 13.12
N TRP A 253 14.41 16.25 13.81
CA TRP A 253 14.62 15.95 15.22
C TRP A 253 15.52 14.71 15.35
N GLU A 254 16.48 14.77 16.27
CA GLU A 254 17.40 13.66 16.48
C GLU A 254 16.66 12.45 17.06
N GLY A 255 16.72 11.31 16.37
CA GLY A 255 16.06 10.07 16.78
C GLY A 255 14.59 9.94 16.37
N TYR A 256 14.05 10.88 15.59
CA TYR A 256 12.68 10.83 15.06
C TYR A 256 12.67 10.59 13.55
N CYS A 257 11.53 10.13 13.03
CA CYS A 257 11.38 9.81 11.61
C CYS A 257 11.14 11.09 10.77
N PRO A 258 11.48 11.09 9.47
CA PRO A 258 11.27 12.26 8.60
C PRO A 258 9.81 12.74 8.49
N GLU A 259 8.84 11.89 8.81
CA GLU A 259 7.42 12.24 8.86
C GLU A 259 7.07 13.15 10.06
N GLU A 260 7.93 13.22 11.08
CA GLU A 260 7.76 14.04 12.28
C GLU A 260 8.45 15.40 12.20
N HIS A 261 8.99 15.76 11.03
CA HIS A 261 9.52 17.09 10.78
C HIS A 261 8.45 18.16 11.08
N SER A 262 8.80 19.12 11.92
CA SER A 262 7.85 20.11 12.39
C SER A 262 8.37 21.53 12.21
N TRP A 263 7.45 22.44 11.94
CA TRP A 263 7.76 23.87 11.81
C TRP A 263 7.77 24.52 13.18
N VAL A 264 8.96 24.88 13.64
CA VAL A 264 9.16 25.49 14.95
C VAL A 264 9.48 26.98 14.78
N PRO A 265 8.84 27.88 15.56
CA PRO A 265 9.19 29.29 15.57
C PRO A 265 10.68 29.49 15.87
N ARG A 266 11.30 30.47 15.23
CA ARG A 266 12.73 30.77 15.43
C ARG A 266 13.10 30.97 16.91
N GLN A 267 12.19 31.53 17.71
CA GLN A 267 12.40 31.81 19.14
C GLN A 267 12.54 30.55 20.00
N ASP A 268 11.95 29.44 19.56
CA ASP A 268 11.91 28.18 20.30
C ASP A 268 13.07 27.25 19.94
N VAL A 269 13.90 27.64 18.95
CA VAL A 269 15.12 26.93 18.57
C VAL A 269 16.29 27.45 19.40
N LEU A 270 16.68 26.66 20.39
CA LEU A 270 17.71 27.03 21.39
C LEU A 270 19.14 26.94 20.83
N ASP A 271 19.39 26.09 19.84
CA ASP A 271 20.74 25.85 19.33
C ASP A 271 21.18 26.89 18.27
N LEU A 272 21.85 27.93 18.74
CA LEU A 272 22.29 29.06 17.92
C LEU A 272 23.42 28.72 16.94
N ALA A 273 24.21 27.67 17.21
CA ALA A 273 25.31 27.28 16.32
C ALA A 273 24.75 26.67 15.03
N LEU A 274 23.79 25.75 15.17
CA LEU A 274 23.15 25.03 14.08
C LEU A 274 22.36 25.99 13.15
N LEU A 275 21.78 27.04 13.71
CA LEU A 275 21.14 28.12 12.96
C LEU A 275 22.11 28.96 12.13
N LYS A 276 23.29 29.27 12.69
CA LYS A 276 24.32 30.02 11.97
C LYS A 276 24.87 29.20 10.80
N GLU A 277 25.14 27.92 11.03
CA GLU A 277 25.60 26.99 10.01
C GLU A 277 24.59 26.82 8.88
N PHE A 278 23.31 26.64 9.21
CA PHE A 278 22.24 26.57 8.22
C PHE A 278 22.18 27.81 7.32
N HIS A 279 22.23 29.02 7.89
CA HIS A 279 22.18 30.25 7.10
C HIS A 279 23.47 30.54 6.33
N LEU A 280 24.62 30.03 6.78
CA LEU A 280 25.86 30.07 6.02
C LEU A 280 25.76 29.23 4.73
N ASN A 281 25.15 28.04 4.85
CA ASN A 281 24.97 27.10 3.75
C ASN A 281 23.77 27.45 2.84
N HIS A 282 22.82 28.25 3.34
CA HIS A 282 21.60 28.64 2.63
C HIS A 282 21.36 30.16 2.66
N PRO A 283 22.17 30.96 1.94
CA PRO A 283 22.08 32.43 1.94
C PRO A 283 20.82 32.97 1.25
N ASP A 284 20.14 32.15 0.44
CA ASP A 284 18.88 32.46 -0.24
C ASP A 284 17.65 32.34 0.70
N ARG A 285 17.83 31.77 1.88
CA ARG A 285 16.74 31.51 2.84
C ARG A 285 16.54 32.67 3.80
N PRO A 286 15.29 32.95 4.22
CA PRO A 286 15.01 34.03 5.15
C PRO A 286 15.78 33.84 6.47
N ALA A 287 16.50 34.88 6.89
CA ALA A 287 17.33 34.89 8.10
C ALA A 287 16.78 35.91 9.13
N PRO A 288 17.16 35.82 10.42
CA PRO A 288 16.61 36.67 11.48
C PRO A 288 16.80 38.18 11.27
N SER A 289 17.76 38.60 10.43
CA SER A 289 18.00 40.01 10.09
C SER A 289 17.27 40.48 8.83
N CYS A 290 16.37 39.67 8.25
CA CYS A 290 15.49 40.11 7.16
C CYS A 290 14.43 41.08 7.72
N SER A 291 14.86 42.33 7.92
CA SER A 291 13.98 43.48 7.94
C SER A 291 13.08 43.43 6.71
N TRP A 292 11.78 43.25 6.94
CA TRP A 292 10.77 43.38 5.91
C TRP A 292 10.81 44.81 5.35
N ARG A 293 11.51 45.03 4.23
CA ARG A 293 11.20 46.18 3.36
C ARG A 293 9.89 45.87 2.67
N ARG A 294 8.83 46.52 3.13
CA ARG A 294 7.61 46.71 2.33
C ARG A 294 7.98 47.54 1.10
N GLY A 295 7.82 46.96 -0.07
CA GLY A 295 7.73 47.60 -1.38
C GLY A 295 6.55 46.96 -2.10
#